data_AF-A0A9P6FYH6-F1
#
_entry.id   AF-A0A9P6FYH6-F1
#
_cell.length_a   1.000
_cell.length_b   1.000
_cell.length_c   1.000
_cell.angle_alpha   90.00
_cell.angle_beta   90.00
_cell.angle_gamma   90.00
#
_symmetry.space_group_name_H-M   'P 1'
#
loop_
_entity.id
_entity.type
_entity.pdbx_description
1 polymer ?
#
loop_
_entity_poly.entity_id
_entity_poly.type
_entity_poly.pdbx_seq_one_letter_code
_entity_poly.pdbx_strand_id
1 'polypeptide(L)'
;MHKMFRLHSKNPSASSSTTSFSAGSSSGGGGMSYSGPKYGIFLVGATYLDTILHVADFPTEDSKQRAERVEQRRGGNAANTAEVLAQDPRARVWYMSSLPSASASRPLLSDLEECNVKTDACVYHSSQNAPPQAYIISAGRTGTRTIVSHSTLPDLTLNEFIKKFDAACMRLTSDIDQISCPFRWIHFEGRGEDVYKMIDYVESVYLRHGWRQKLTISVEFEKGDRPGIANLLMRADVCFFSRLYVETLQFDRPEDFLASVGSFCKPKATLFCCWGTHGAVGLHLETQTRLSASTGRLDMVVDSVGMGDTFIAGIILALGIRGYDIGRGLRFACELASQKCMQSGFKRLLRSMPQDD
;
A
#
# COMPACT_ATOMS: atom_id res chain seq x y z
N MET A 1 -22.16 1.48 -11.93
CA MET A 1 -22.15 0.92 -10.55
C MET A 1 -23.51 0.96 -9.84
N HIS A 2 -24.42 1.91 -10.12
CA HIS A 2 -25.75 2.02 -9.45
C HIS A 2 -26.83 0.96 -9.78
N LYS A 3 -26.50 -0.14 -10.47
CA LYS A 3 -27.49 -1.20 -10.78
C LYS A 3 -27.16 -2.58 -10.17
N MET A 4 -26.12 -2.69 -9.35
CA MET A 4 -25.60 -4.00 -8.93
C MET A 4 -25.91 -4.40 -7.49
N PHE A 5 -26.56 -3.56 -6.68
CA PHE A 5 -26.82 -3.85 -5.27
C PHE A 5 -28.30 -3.68 -4.92
N ARG A 6 -29.02 -4.79 -4.76
CA ARG A 6 -30.32 -4.85 -4.06
C ARG A 6 -30.40 -6.11 -3.18
N LEU A 7 -30.59 -5.83 -1.88
CA LEU A 7 -31.23 -6.64 -0.81
C LEU A 7 -30.59 -7.98 -0.41
N HIS A 8 -30.18 -8.13 0.86
CA HIS A 8 -31.02 -8.61 1.98
C HIS A 8 -30.23 -8.61 3.31
N SER A 9 -30.81 -8.05 4.38
CA SER A 9 -30.29 -8.09 5.75
C SER A 9 -31.10 -9.06 6.62
N LYS A 10 -30.46 -9.93 7.40
CA LYS A 10 -30.97 -10.47 8.68
C LYS A 10 -29.82 -10.84 9.63
N ASN A 11 -29.94 -10.40 10.88
CA ASN A 11 -29.17 -10.76 12.09
C ASN A 11 -29.99 -11.80 12.93
N PRO A 12 -29.55 -12.36 14.10
CA PRO A 12 -28.40 -12.00 14.96
C PRO A 12 -27.58 -13.15 15.64
N SER A 13 -26.47 -12.73 16.30
CA SER A 13 -25.88 -13.14 17.60
C SER A 13 -25.33 -14.56 17.87
N ALA A 14 -24.08 -14.66 18.38
CA ALA A 14 -23.77 -14.99 19.79
C ALA A 14 -22.25 -15.19 20.12
N SER A 15 -21.85 -14.61 21.25
CA SER A 15 -20.85 -14.99 22.31
C SER A 15 -19.38 -15.35 22.04
N SER A 16 -18.56 -14.75 22.91
CA SER A 16 -17.11 -14.73 23.13
C SER A 16 -16.48 -15.98 23.76
N SER A 17 -15.17 -16.18 23.59
CA SER A 17 -14.25 -16.54 24.70
C SER A 17 -12.80 -16.17 24.38
N THR A 18 -12.11 -15.66 25.40
CA THR A 18 -10.77 -15.04 25.36
C THR A 18 -9.81 -15.91 26.17
N THR A 19 -8.60 -16.17 25.67
CA THR A 19 -7.50 -16.69 26.50
C THR A 19 -6.20 -15.99 26.14
N SER A 20 -5.65 -15.28 27.12
CA SER A 20 -4.40 -14.51 27.10
C SER A 20 -3.21 -15.36 27.52
N PHE A 21 -2.05 -15.19 26.86
CA PHE A 21 -0.75 -15.56 27.42
C PHE A 21 0.32 -14.52 27.07
N SER A 22 0.91 -13.94 28.12
CA SER A 22 2.17 -13.20 28.23
C SER A 22 3.36 -14.18 28.20
N ALA A 23 4.64 -13.86 28.00
CA ALA A 23 5.46 -12.65 27.86
C ALA A 23 6.87 -13.15 27.42
N GLY A 24 7.76 -12.23 26.99
CA GLY A 24 9.20 -12.50 27.00
C GLY A 24 9.99 -11.71 25.97
N SER A 25 10.55 -10.58 26.40
CA SER A 25 11.42 -9.70 25.61
C SER A 25 12.90 -9.93 25.93
N SER A 26 13.76 -9.99 24.91
CA SER A 26 15.19 -9.69 25.07
C SER A 26 15.76 -9.00 23.83
N SER A 27 16.29 -7.81 24.06
CA SER A 27 16.88 -6.88 23.09
C SER A 27 18.38 -7.10 22.89
N GLY A 28 18.86 -7.03 21.65
CA GLY A 28 20.30 -6.96 21.33
C GLY A 28 20.58 -6.54 19.90
N GLY A 29 20.67 -5.22 19.63
CA GLY A 29 20.95 -4.67 18.31
C GLY A 29 22.44 -4.63 17.97
N GLY A 30 22.84 -5.38 16.94
CA GLY A 30 24.08 -5.22 16.20
C GLY A 30 23.77 -5.44 14.71
N GLY A 31 24.07 -4.47 13.85
CA GLY A 31 23.74 -4.51 12.43
C GLY A 31 24.52 -5.61 11.69
N MET A 32 23.97 -6.83 11.66
CA MET A 32 24.44 -7.91 10.80
C MET A 32 23.94 -7.66 9.37
N SER A 33 24.85 -7.65 8.40
CA SER A 33 24.49 -7.73 6.99
C SER A 33 23.81 -9.08 6.73
N TYR A 34 22.50 -9.08 6.47
CA TYR A 34 21.76 -10.30 6.15
C TYR A 34 22.29 -10.96 4.89
N SER A 35 22.75 -12.20 5.02
CA SER A 35 23.34 -13.01 3.94
C SER A 35 22.37 -14.05 3.34
N GLY A 36 21.11 -14.06 3.78
CA GLY A 36 20.11 -15.00 3.27
C GLY A 36 19.46 -14.57 1.95
N PRO A 37 18.52 -15.37 1.43
CA PRO A 37 17.84 -15.09 0.17
C PRO A 37 17.02 -13.81 0.26
N LYS A 38 17.01 -13.04 -0.83
CA LYS A 38 16.28 -11.77 -0.93
C LYS A 38 15.07 -11.90 -1.84
N TYR A 39 13.98 -11.22 -1.49
CA TYR A 39 12.68 -11.32 -2.13
C TYR A 39 12.44 -10.10 -3.00
N GLY A 40 12.32 -10.31 -4.31
CA GLY A 40 11.95 -9.25 -5.25
C GLY A 40 10.49 -8.83 -5.07
N ILE A 41 10.27 -7.53 -4.88
CA ILE A 41 8.95 -6.90 -4.78
C ILE A 41 8.90 -5.74 -5.79
N PHE A 42 7.84 -5.69 -6.59
CA PHE A 42 7.64 -4.66 -7.59
C PHE A 42 6.38 -3.86 -7.29
N LEU A 43 6.48 -2.54 -7.20
CA LEU A 43 5.36 -1.65 -6.92
C LEU A 43 5.10 -0.72 -8.09
N VAL A 44 3.83 -0.57 -8.45
CA VAL A 44 3.34 0.29 -9.51
C VAL A 44 2.33 1.25 -8.92
N GLY A 45 2.53 2.55 -9.09
CA GLY A 45 1.55 3.55 -8.65
C GLY A 45 2.02 4.96 -8.88
N ALA A 46 1.22 5.92 -8.44
CA ALA A 46 1.54 7.33 -8.58
C ALA A 46 2.51 7.81 -7.49
N THR A 47 3.20 8.92 -7.78
CA THR A 47 3.95 9.70 -6.81
C THR A 47 3.53 11.15 -6.89
N TYR A 48 3.57 11.85 -5.77
CA TYR A 48 3.19 13.25 -5.66
C TYR A 48 4.23 13.99 -4.83
N LEU A 49 4.38 15.29 -5.10
CA LEU A 49 5.02 16.22 -4.18
C LEU A 49 3.93 16.79 -3.26
N ASP A 50 3.92 16.34 -2.02
CA ASP A 50 2.96 16.77 -1.00
C ASP A 50 3.46 18.08 -0.38
N THR A 51 2.66 19.13 -0.47
CA THR A 51 2.83 20.38 0.27
C THR A 51 1.79 20.42 1.38
N ILE A 52 2.24 20.29 2.62
CA ILE A 52 1.39 20.17 3.81
C ILE A 52 1.38 21.51 4.54
N LEU A 53 0.18 22.09 4.62
CA LEU A 53 -0.12 23.30 5.37
C LEU A 53 -0.67 22.86 6.74
N HIS A 54 0.11 23.08 7.79
CA HIS A 54 -0.33 22.81 9.15
C HIS A 54 -1.07 24.03 9.70
N VAL A 55 -2.28 23.80 10.16
CA VAL A 55 -3.17 24.84 10.67
C VAL A 55 -3.84 24.36 11.96
N ALA A 56 -4.22 25.28 12.84
CA ALA A 56 -4.99 24.93 14.03
C ALA A 56 -6.36 24.35 13.65
N ASP A 57 -7.09 25.05 12.78
CA ASP A 57 -8.43 24.71 12.29
C ASP A 57 -8.47 24.85 10.77
N PHE A 58 -9.45 24.19 10.13
CA PHE A 58 -9.69 24.39 8.70
C PHE A 58 -10.05 25.85 8.41
N PRO A 59 -9.54 26.41 7.30
CA PRO A 59 -9.94 27.74 6.88
C PRO A 59 -11.42 27.72 6.50
N THR A 60 -12.16 28.74 6.93
CA THR A 60 -13.51 28.99 6.44
C THR A 60 -13.46 29.37 4.96
N GLU A 61 -14.48 29.00 4.19
CA GLU A 61 -14.64 29.48 2.81
C GLU A 61 -14.51 31.00 2.74
N ASP A 62 -13.80 31.50 1.72
CA ASP A 62 -13.52 32.92 1.51
C ASP A 62 -12.77 33.64 2.66
N SER A 63 -12.05 32.87 3.50
CA SER A 63 -11.22 33.43 4.58
C SER A 63 -9.72 33.46 4.24
N LYS A 64 -8.98 34.28 4.99
CA LYS A 64 -7.52 34.33 4.94
C LYS A 64 -6.94 33.85 6.26
N GLN A 65 -6.12 32.80 6.19
CA GLN A 65 -5.45 32.22 7.35
C GLN A 65 -3.97 31.96 7.04
N ARG A 66 -3.12 32.12 8.07
CA ARG A 66 -1.70 31.78 7.99
C ARG A 66 -1.49 30.35 8.49
N ALA A 67 -0.72 29.55 7.75
CA ALA A 67 -0.27 28.24 8.23
C ALA A 67 0.77 28.42 9.36
N GLU A 68 0.70 27.56 10.37
CA GLU A 68 1.65 27.52 11.48
C GLU A 68 3.02 27.03 11.01
N ARG A 69 3.02 26.03 10.12
CA ARG A 69 4.20 25.52 9.43
C ARG A 69 3.82 24.96 8.05
N VAL A 70 4.79 24.94 7.15
CA VAL A 70 4.68 24.30 5.84
C VAL A 70 5.74 23.22 5.73
N GLU A 71 5.35 22.05 5.27
CA GLU A 71 6.25 20.91 5.02
C GLU A 71 6.09 20.47 3.57
N GLN A 72 7.20 20.13 2.91
CA GLN A 72 7.18 19.49 1.61
C GLN A 72 7.86 18.12 1.69
N ARG A 73 7.20 17.10 1.15
CA ARG A 73 7.74 15.74 1.10
C ARG A 73 7.18 14.94 -0.06
N ARG A 74 7.83 13.81 -0.36
CA ARG A 74 7.32 12.84 -1.32
C ARG A 74 6.07 12.15 -0.74
N GLY A 75 5.01 12.10 -1.54
CA GLY A 75 3.80 11.32 -1.31
C GLY A 75 3.63 10.20 -2.35
N GLY A 76 2.43 9.65 -2.42
CA GLY A 76 2.05 8.54 -3.32
C GLY A 76 2.07 7.18 -2.62
N ASN A 77 0.96 6.45 -2.75
CA ASN A 77 0.68 5.27 -1.94
C ASN A 77 1.71 4.16 -2.16
N ALA A 78 1.94 3.81 -3.43
CA ALA A 78 2.92 2.80 -3.80
C ALA A 78 4.37 3.22 -3.45
N ALA A 79 4.69 4.52 -3.56
CA ALA A 79 6.01 5.05 -3.21
C ALA A 79 6.25 5.00 -1.68
N ASN A 80 5.25 5.37 -0.87
CA ASN A 80 5.30 5.24 0.59
C ASN A 80 5.44 3.77 1.02
N THR A 81 4.67 2.88 0.38
CA THR A 81 4.76 1.44 0.60
C THR A 81 6.19 0.94 0.29
N ALA A 82 6.78 1.40 -0.81
CA ALA A 82 8.15 1.05 -1.20
C ALA A 82 9.20 1.48 -0.17
N GLU A 83 9.08 2.70 0.38
CA GLU A 83 10.00 3.21 1.41
C GLU A 83 9.95 2.36 2.69
N VAL A 84 8.76 1.91 3.11
CA VAL A 84 8.61 1.04 4.29
C VAL A 84 9.18 -0.36 4.00
N LEU A 85 8.87 -0.94 2.84
CA LEU A 85 9.36 -2.27 2.44
C LEU A 85 10.89 -2.33 2.37
N ALA A 86 11.52 -1.28 1.86
CA ALA A 86 12.97 -1.22 1.67
C ALA A 86 13.77 -1.24 2.99
N GLN A 87 13.11 -1.07 4.12
CA GLN A 87 13.73 -1.15 5.45
C GLN A 87 13.99 -2.58 5.90
N ASP A 88 13.32 -3.59 5.33
CA ASP A 88 13.59 -5.00 5.62
C ASP A 88 14.75 -5.49 4.74
N PRO A 89 15.88 -5.95 5.31
CA PRO A 89 17.06 -6.31 4.53
C PRO A 89 16.84 -7.52 3.59
N ARG A 90 15.76 -8.28 3.81
CA ARG A 90 15.33 -9.37 2.93
C ARG A 90 14.62 -8.86 1.68
N ALA A 91 14.10 -7.63 1.68
CA ALA A 91 13.39 -7.06 0.55
C ALA A 91 14.35 -6.50 -0.50
N ARG A 92 14.02 -6.72 -1.78
CA ARG A 92 14.58 -5.99 -2.91
C ARG A 92 13.42 -5.35 -3.65
N VAL A 93 13.36 -4.02 -3.58
CA VAL A 93 12.17 -3.25 -3.95
C VAL A 93 12.41 -2.52 -5.25
N TRP A 94 11.50 -2.70 -6.21
CA TRP A 94 11.39 -1.93 -7.44
C TRP A 94 10.16 -1.05 -7.38
N TYR A 95 10.30 0.17 -7.88
CA TYR A 95 9.22 1.11 -7.99
C TYR A 95 9.11 1.61 -9.42
N MET A 96 7.88 1.64 -9.92
CA MET A 96 7.52 2.14 -11.24
C MET A 96 6.43 3.19 -11.10
N SER A 97 6.68 4.34 -11.71
CA SER A 97 5.70 5.43 -11.84
C SER A 97 5.84 6.13 -13.19
N SER A 98 4.79 6.87 -13.56
CA SER A 98 4.84 7.92 -14.57
C SER A 98 5.40 9.17 -13.91
N LEU A 99 6.48 9.71 -14.49
CA LEU A 99 7.26 10.80 -13.93
C LEU A 99 7.39 11.96 -14.92
N PRO A 100 7.58 13.20 -14.42
CA PRO A 100 7.93 14.32 -15.28
C PRO A 100 9.35 14.14 -15.85
N SER A 101 9.96 15.20 -16.36
CA SER A 101 11.36 15.20 -16.77
C SER A 101 12.27 14.78 -15.60
N ALA A 102 13.45 14.25 -15.93
CA ALA A 102 14.37 13.70 -14.92
C ALA A 102 14.77 14.73 -13.84
N SER A 103 14.93 16.00 -14.22
CA SER A 103 15.23 17.08 -13.27
C SER A 103 14.06 17.35 -12.31
N ALA A 104 12.83 17.40 -12.81
CA ALA A 104 11.62 17.60 -12.01
C ALA A 104 11.27 16.38 -11.14
N SER A 105 11.81 15.20 -11.47
CA SER A 105 11.58 13.95 -10.75
C SER A 105 12.48 13.77 -9.53
N ARG A 106 13.58 14.50 -9.42
CA ARG A 106 14.54 14.38 -8.31
C ARG A 106 13.87 14.39 -6.92
N PRO A 107 13.03 15.39 -6.54
CA PRO A 107 12.39 15.40 -5.23
C PRO A 107 11.40 14.24 -5.00
N LEU A 108 11.01 13.52 -6.05
CA LEU A 108 10.11 12.37 -5.97
C LEU A 108 10.86 11.04 -5.78
N LEU A 109 12.14 10.98 -6.13
CA LEU A 109 12.90 9.72 -6.17
C LEU A 109 14.06 9.65 -5.18
N SER A 110 14.68 10.79 -4.82
CA SER A 110 15.91 10.78 -4.03
C SER A 110 15.80 9.99 -2.72
N ASP A 111 14.72 10.19 -1.96
CA ASP A 111 14.52 9.45 -0.70
C ASP A 111 14.35 7.94 -0.92
N LEU A 112 13.71 7.53 -2.02
CA LEU A 112 13.52 6.12 -2.37
C LEU A 112 14.87 5.48 -2.75
N GLU A 113 15.65 6.17 -3.57
CA GLU A 113 16.96 5.70 -4.02
C GLU A 113 17.95 5.60 -2.86
N GLU A 114 17.94 6.56 -1.93
CA GLU A 114 18.70 6.50 -0.67
C GLU A 114 18.30 5.30 0.20
N CYS A 115 17.04 4.87 0.13
CA CYS A 115 16.53 3.65 0.76
C CYS A 115 16.80 2.37 -0.05
N ASN A 116 17.60 2.42 -1.12
CA ASN A 116 17.89 1.31 -2.03
C ASN A 116 16.68 0.77 -2.83
N VAL A 117 15.64 1.58 -3.02
CA VAL A 117 14.56 1.27 -3.96
C VAL A 117 15.06 1.47 -5.39
N LYS A 118 14.82 0.50 -6.27
CA LYS A 118 15.19 0.55 -7.68
C LYS A 118 14.13 1.32 -8.48
N THR A 119 14.51 2.46 -9.05
CA THR A 119 13.63 3.40 -9.76
C THR A 119 13.83 3.38 -11.29
N ASP A 120 14.75 2.57 -11.81
CA ASP A 120 15.06 2.44 -13.25
C ASP A 120 13.84 2.07 -14.12
N ALA A 121 12.84 1.45 -13.49
CA ALA A 121 11.60 1.04 -14.09
C ALA A 121 10.64 2.21 -14.35
N CYS A 122 10.87 3.40 -13.78
CA CYS A 122 10.02 4.56 -14.00
C CYS A 122 10.07 5.09 -15.44
N VAL A 123 8.97 5.71 -15.87
CA VAL A 123 8.75 6.25 -17.21
C VAL A 123 8.79 7.76 -17.14
N TYR A 124 9.67 8.39 -17.92
CA TYR A 124 9.89 9.83 -17.88
C TYR A 124 9.22 10.52 -19.07
N HIS A 125 8.44 11.57 -18.79
CA HIS A 125 7.83 12.44 -19.79
C HIS A 125 8.63 13.73 -19.91
N SER A 126 9.56 13.79 -20.87
CA SER A 126 10.53 14.89 -21.03
C SER A 126 9.92 16.26 -21.26
N SER A 127 8.68 16.34 -21.76
CA SER A 127 7.95 17.59 -21.97
C SER A 127 7.27 18.15 -20.70
N GLN A 128 7.22 17.37 -19.62
CA GLN A 128 6.55 17.75 -18.37
C GLN A 128 7.60 18.21 -17.37
N ASN A 129 7.55 19.48 -16.96
CA ASN A 129 8.59 20.09 -16.11
C ASN A 129 8.16 20.35 -14.65
N ALA A 130 6.96 19.89 -14.28
CA ALA A 130 6.45 20.00 -12.92
C ALA A 130 6.06 18.60 -12.40
N PRO A 131 6.38 18.27 -11.14
CA PRO A 131 5.88 17.06 -10.51
C PRO A 131 4.36 17.13 -10.30
N PRO A 132 3.66 15.99 -10.23
CA PRO A 132 2.32 15.93 -9.66
C PRO A 132 2.33 16.53 -8.25
N GLN A 133 1.34 17.31 -7.92
CA GLN A 133 1.28 18.04 -6.64
C GLN A 133 0.06 17.61 -5.83
N ALA A 134 0.24 17.53 -4.52
CA ALA A 134 -0.86 17.44 -3.58
C ALA A 134 -0.72 18.56 -2.54
N TYR A 135 -1.78 19.31 -2.32
CA TYR A 135 -1.89 20.32 -1.29
C TYR A 135 -2.73 19.75 -0.15
N ILE A 136 -2.12 19.62 1.02
CA ILE A 136 -2.73 18.97 2.18
C ILE A 136 -2.93 20.02 3.26
N ILE A 137 -4.18 20.28 3.64
CA ILE A 137 -4.49 21.07 4.83
C ILE A 137 -4.63 20.08 5.99
N SER A 138 -3.72 20.17 6.97
CA SER A 138 -3.72 19.33 8.17
C SER A 138 -4.16 20.18 9.36
N ALA A 139 -5.35 19.87 9.91
CA ALA A 139 -5.94 20.59 11.02
C ALA A 139 -5.58 19.92 12.35
N GLY A 140 -4.81 20.62 13.19
CA GLY A 140 -4.28 20.10 14.44
C GLY A 140 -5.36 19.80 15.49
N ARG A 141 -6.37 20.67 15.61
CA ARG A 141 -7.42 20.51 16.64
C ARG A 141 -8.35 19.33 16.39
N THR A 142 -8.72 19.11 15.13
CA THR A 142 -9.57 17.98 14.74
C THR A 142 -8.78 16.71 14.45
N GLY A 143 -7.47 16.82 14.22
CA GLY A 143 -6.62 15.72 13.77
C GLY A 143 -6.94 15.22 12.36
N THR A 144 -7.74 15.96 11.59
CA THR A 144 -8.18 15.58 10.25
C THR A 144 -7.39 16.33 9.17
N ARG A 145 -7.55 15.88 7.91
CA ARG A 145 -6.86 16.46 6.77
C ARG A 145 -7.77 16.52 5.54
N THR A 146 -7.52 17.50 4.69
CA THR A 146 -8.13 17.63 3.35
C THR A 146 -7.02 17.66 2.31
N ILE A 147 -7.18 16.89 1.24
CA ILE A 147 -6.16 16.74 0.19
C ILE A 147 -6.75 17.23 -1.14
N VAL A 148 -6.05 18.16 -1.79
CA VAL A 148 -6.34 18.63 -3.14
C VAL A 148 -5.15 18.29 -4.02
N SER A 149 -5.33 17.39 -4.99
CA SER A 149 -4.26 16.94 -5.88
C SER A 149 -4.44 17.45 -7.30
N HIS A 150 -3.33 17.80 -7.96
CA HIS A 150 -3.29 18.15 -9.36
C HIS A 150 -2.15 17.41 -10.07
N SER A 151 -2.44 16.83 -11.24
CA SER A 151 -1.45 16.22 -12.11
C SER A 151 -1.89 16.37 -13.56
N THR A 152 -0.94 16.74 -14.43
CA THR A 152 -1.08 16.69 -15.89
C THR A 152 -0.34 15.51 -16.49
N LEU A 153 0.32 14.68 -15.66
CA LEU A 153 0.99 13.48 -16.14
C LEU A 153 -0.04 12.44 -16.59
N PRO A 154 0.17 11.79 -17.75
CA PRO A 154 -0.63 10.65 -18.12
C PRO A 154 -0.34 9.49 -17.16
N ASP A 155 -1.36 8.66 -16.93
CA ASP A 155 -1.16 7.37 -16.28
C ASP A 155 -0.32 6.46 -17.19
N LEU A 156 0.34 5.46 -16.60
CA LEU A 156 1.17 4.51 -17.35
C LEU A 156 0.35 3.76 -18.39
N THR A 157 0.87 3.67 -19.62
CA THR A 157 0.28 2.81 -20.65
C THR A 157 0.80 1.37 -20.55
N LEU A 158 0.05 0.41 -21.09
CA LEU A 158 0.48 -0.98 -21.17
C LEU A 158 1.85 -1.15 -21.84
N ASN A 159 2.09 -0.44 -22.96
CA ASN A 159 3.34 -0.60 -23.72
C ASN A 159 4.57 -0.09 -22.95
N GLU A 160 4.42 1.04 -22.23
CA GLU A 160 5.46 1.57 -21.37
C GLU A 160 5.75 0.62 -20.21
N PHE A 161 4.68 0.09 -19.59
CA PHE A 161 4.79 -0.91 -18.54
C PHE A 161 5.57 -2.14 -19.02
N ILE A 162 5.17 -2.77 -20.13
CA ILE A 162 5.81 -3.98 -20.69
C ILE A 162 7.31 -3.74 -20.88
N LYS A 163 7.68 -2.66 -21.58
CA LYS A 163 9.08 -2.34 -21.89
C LYS A 163 9.94 -2.25 -20.64
N LYS A 164 9.44 -1.58 -19.61
CA LYS A 164 10.17 -1.33 -18.37
C LYS A 164 10.16 -2.53 -17.43
N PHE A 165 9.03 -3.25 -17.35
CA PHE A 165 8.87 -4.44 -16.54
C PHE A 165 9.75 -5.59 -17.04
N ASP A 166 9.79 -5.84 -18.35
CA ASP A 166 10.65 -6.86 -18.94
C ASP A 166 12.13 -6.52 -18.71
N ALA A 167 12.50 -5.25 -18.87
CA ALA A 167 13.85 -4.79 -18.59
C ALA A 167 14.24 -4.92 -17.11
N ALA A 168 13.28 -4.78 -16.18
CA ALA A 168 13.51 -5.05 -14.77
C ALA A 168 13.68 -6.55 -14.48
N CYS A 169 12.88 -7.40 -15.14
CA CYS A 169 13.01 -8.86 -15.06
C CYS A 169 14.36 -9.38 -15.58
N MET A 170 14.95 -8.73 -16.59
CA MET A 170 16.26 -9.12 -17.13
C MET A 170 17.45 -8.68 -16.26
N ARG A 171 17.30 -7.59 -15.49
CA ARG A 171 18.39 -7.01 -14.67
C ARG A 171 18.52 -7.64 -13.29
N LEU A 172 17.97 -8.84 -13.08
CA LEU A 172 18.07 -9.53 -11.81
C LEU A 172 19.55 -9.80 -11.49
N THR A 173 19.91 -9.39 -10.28
CA THR A 173 21.26 -9.51 -9.73
C THR A 173 21.52 -10.95 -9.25
N SER A 174 22.79 -11.35 -9.22
CA SER A 174 23.23 -12.65 -8.68
C SER A 174 22.74 -12.99 -7.26
N ASP A 175 22.35 -11.99 -6.47
CA ASP A 175 21.76 -12.16 -5.13
C ASP A 175 20.30 -12.69 -5.13
N ILE A 176 19.59 -12.60 -6.26
CA ILE A 176 18.21 -13.09 -6.42
C ILE A 176 18.19 -14.39 -7.26
N ASP A 177 19.30 -14.74 -7.90
CA ASP A 177 19.45 -15.90 -8.80
C ASP A 177 19.03 -17.24 -8.17
N GLN A 178 19.06 -17.36 -6.84
CA GLN A 178 18.63 -18.57 -6.14
C GLN A 178 17.12 -18.86 -6.25
N ILE A 179 16.28 -17.89 -6.63
CA ILE A 179 14.80 -18.00 -6.56
C ILE A 179 14.14 -18.35 -7.91
N SER A 180 14.89 -18.28 -9.02
CA SER A 180 14.44 -18.52 -10.39
C SER A 180 13.21 -17.71 -10.85
N CYS A 181 12.79 -16.68 -10.12
CA CYS A 181 11.63 -15.82 -10.41
C CYS A 181 11.94 -14.37 -10.00
N PRO A 182 11.65 -13.35 -10.84
CA PRO A 182 12.06 -11.96 -10.59
C PRO A 182 11.43 -11.36 -9.33
N PHE A 183 10.11 -11.45 -9.24
CA PHE A 183 9.32 -10.81 -8.21
C PHE A 183 8.36 -11.84 -7.64
N ARG A 184 8.40 -12.01 -6.31
CA ARG A 184 7.46 -12.86 -5.59
C ARG A 184 6.19 -12.11 -5.24
N TRP A 185 6.25 -10.78 -5.24
CA TRP A 185 5.12 -9.92 -4.99
C TRP A 185 5.11 -8.75 -5.97
N ILE A 186 3.96 -8.50 -6.61
CA ILE A 186 3.74 -7.32 -7.44
C ILE A 186 2.50 -6.59 -6.92
N HIS A 187 2.68 -5.32 -6.54
CA HIS A 187 1.63 -4.47 -6.01
C HIS A 187 1.26 -3.37 -6.99
N PHE A 188 -0.03 -3.19 -7.24
CA PHE A 188 -0.57 -2.13 -8.08
C PHE A 188 -1.48 -1.22 -7.25
N GLU A 189 -1.24 0.09 -7.32
CA GLU A 189 -2.29 1.06 -7.04
C GLU A 189 -3.38 0.90 -8.11
N GLY A 190 -4.64 0.75 -7.72
CA GLY A 190 -5.79 0.62 -8.62
C GLY A 190 -6.14 1.93 -9.32
N ARG A 191 -5.23 2.41 -10.18
CA ARG A 191 -5.29 3.69 -10.88
C ARG A 191 -5.03 3.54 -12.37
N GLY A 192 -5.83 4.21 -13.19
CA GLY A 192 -5.62 4.25 -14.64
C GLY A 192 -6.24 3.05 -15.35
N GLU A 193 -6.62 3.27 -16.60
CA GLU A 193 -7.43 2.32 -17.36
C GLU A 193 -6.66 1.05 -17.75
N ASP A 194 -5.32 1.12 -17.83
CA ASP A 194 -4.50 0.03 -18.33
C ASP A 194 -4.00 -0.95 -17.26
N VAL A 195 -4.20 -0.68 -15.97
CA VAL A 195 -3.65 -1.55 -14.88
C VAL A 195 -4.14 -2.99 -14.99
N TYR A 196 -5.39 -3.22 -15.36
CA TYR A 196 -5.89 -4.58 -15.53
C TYR A 196 -5.15 -5.32 -16.67
N LYS A 197 -4.77 -4.60 -17.74
CA LYS A 197 -3.99 -5.15 -18.86
C LYS A 197 -2.56 -5.44 -18.44
N MET A 198 -1.98 -4.59 -17.58
CA MET A 198 -0.64 -4.81 -17.01
C MET A 198 -0.62 -6.08 -16.16
N ILE A 199 -1.65 -6.29 -15.33
CA ILE A 199 -1.78 -7.52 -14.54
C ILE A 199 -1.96 -8.74 -15.46
N ASP A 200 -2.80 -8.66 -16.48
CA ASP A 200 -2.98 -9.75 -17.45
C ASP A 200 -1.67 -10.09 -18.19
N TYR A 201 -0.86 -9.07 -18.52
CA TYR A 201 0.47 -9.27 -19.09
C TYR A 201 1.40 -10.00 -18.12
N VAL A 202 1.50 -9.54 -16.87
CA VAL A 202 2.30 -10.18 -15.81
C VAL A 202 1.89 -11.64 -15.62
N GLU A 203 0.59 -11.91 -15.49
CA GLU A 203 0.02 -13.26 -15.41
C GLU A 203 0.50 -14.13 -16.59
N SER A 204 0.41 -13.60 -17.81
CA SER A 204 0.84 -14.32 -19.02
C SER A 204 2.35 -14.65 -19.01
N VAL A 205 3.21 -13.71 -18.59
CA VAL A 205 4.65 -13.91 -18.49
C VAL A 205 4.94 -14.99 -17.45
N TYR A 206 4.34 -14.87 -16.26
CA TYR A 206 4.60 -15.80 -15.16
C TYR A 206 4.07 -17.21 -15.42
N LEU A 207 2.97 -17.35 -16.18
CA LEU A 207 2.49 -18.65 -16.66
C LEU A 207 3.47 -19.27 -17.66
N ARG A 208 3.93 -18.52 -18.67
CA ARG A 208 4.88 -19.02 -19.68
C ARG A 208 6.19 -19.51 -19.08
N HIS A 209 6.67 -18.86 -18.01
CA HIS A 209 7.90 -19.25 -17.33
C HIS A 209 7.70 -20.24 -16.17
N GLY A 210 6.46 -20.65 -15.87
CA GLY A 210 6.17 -21.56 -14.75
C GLY A 210 6.37 -20.92 -13.36
N TRP A 211 6.37 -19.59 -13.27
CA TRP A 211 6.59 -18.83 -12.03
C TRP A 211 5.31 -18.48 -11.30
N ARG A 212 4.15 -18.70 -11.91
CA ARG A 212 2.87 -18.21 -11.38
C ARG A 212 2.58 -18.64 -9.94
N GLN A 213 2.97 -19.85 -9.57
CA GLN A 213 2.78 -20.38 -8.20
C GLN A 213 3.67 -19.69 -7.14
N LYS A 214 4.68 -18.93 -7.56
CA LYS A 214 5.57 -18.16 -6.68
C LYS A 214 5.17 -16.68 -6.57
N LEU A 215 4.20 -16.22 -7.36
CA LEU A 215 3.80 -14.84 -7.46
C LEU A 215 2.52 -14.57 -6.65
N THR A 216 2.54 -13.50 -5.87
CA THR A 216 1.34 -12.85 -5.34
C THR A 216 1.14 -11.52 -6.04
N ILE A 217 -0.03 -11.31 -6.64
CA ILE A 217 -0.44 -10.01 -7.16
C ILE A 217 -1.39 -9.35 -6.15
N SER A 218 -1.10 -8.11 -5.77
CA SER A 218 -1.97 -7.34 -4.90
C SER A 218 -2.41 -6.03 -5.52
N VAL A 219 -3.62 -5.58 -5.19
CA VAL A 219 -4.19 -4.34 -5.71
C VAL A 219 -4.77 -3.50 -4.57
N GLU A 220 -4.46 -2.21 -4.58
CA GLU A 220 -5.07 -1.20 -3.71
C GLU A 220 -6.30 -0.55 -4.39
N PHE A 221 -7.41 -0.49 -3.66
CA PHE A 221 -8.66 0.12 -4.04
C PHE A 221 -8.95 1.31 -3.12
N GLU A 222 -8.50 2.50 -3.55
CA GLU A 222 -8.56 3.72 -2.73
C GLU A 222 -9.82 4.55 -2.95
N LYS A 223 -10.27 4.73 -4.21
CA LYS A 223 -11.48 5.50 -4.58
C LYS A 223 -12.44 4.65 -5.41
N GLY A 224 -13.70 4.59 -4.97
CA GLY A 224 -14.72 3.71 -5.56
C GLY A 224 -15.26 4.14 -6.92
N ASP A 225 -15.05 5.39 -7.30
CA ASP A 225 -15.61 6.02 -8.51
C ASP A 225 -14.69 5.95 -9.73
N ARG A 226 -13.47 5.42 -9.59
CA ARG A 226 -12.51 5.32 -10.70
C ARG A 226 -13.01 4.35 -11.79
N PRO A 227 -13.10 4.77 -13.06
CA PRO A 227 -13.50 3.90 -14.17
C PRO A 227 -12.62 2.65 -14.25
N GLY A 228 -13.22 1.49 -14.51
CA GLY A 228 -12.51 0.23 -14.72
C GLY A 228 -11.95 -0.44 -13.45
N ILE A 229 -12.01 0.20 -12.28
CA ILE A 229 -11.41 -0.35 -11.04
C ILE A 229 -12.00 -1.71 -10.65
N ALA A 230 -13.28 -1.95 -10.92
CA ALA A 230 -13.94 -3.22 -10.67
C ALA A 230 -13.33 -4.40 -11.46
N ASN A 231 -12.73 -4.14 -12.63
CA ASN A 231 -12.06 -5.17 -13.43
C ASN A 231 -10.84 -5.76 -12.71
N LEU A 232 -10.30 -5.05 -11.71
CA LEU A 232 -9.13 -5.49 -10.94
C LEU A 232 -9.48 -6.55 -9.88
N LEU A 233 -10.74 -6.61 -9.41
CA LEU A 233 -11.16 -7.52 -8.34
C LEU A 233 -10.90 -9.00 -8.70
N MET A 234 -11.18 -9.39 -9.95
CA MET A 234 -10.94 -10.75 -10.46
C MET A 234 -9.47 -11.04 -10.80
N ARG A 235 -8.57 -10.08 -10.61
CA ARG A 235 -7.15 -10.17 -11.00
C ARG A 235 -6.19 -10.20 -9.81
N ALA A 236 -6.62 -9.71 -8.65
CA ALA A 236 -5.79 -9.65 -7.46
C ALA A 236 -5.88 -10.92 -6.61
N ASP A 237 -4.73 -11.42 -6.14
CA ASP A 237 -4.65 -12.47 -5.13
C ASP A 237 -4.82 -11.87 -3.71
N VAL A 238 -4.45 -10.60 -3.53
CA VAL A 238 -4.68 -9.81 -2.31
C VAL A 238 -5.30 -8.46 -2.65
N CYS A 239 -6.45 -8.13 -2.07
CA CYS A 239 -7.12 -6.84 -2.27
C CYS A 239 -7.03 -5.98 -1.01
N PHE A 240 -6.62 -4.72 -1.16
CA PHE A 240 -6.62 -3.72 -0.08
C PHE A 240 -7.68 -2.67 -0.36
N PHE A 241 -8.66 -2.51 0.53
CA PHE A 241 -9.73 -1.53 0.40
C PHE A 241 -9.56 -0.42 1.42
N SER A 242 -9.62 0.83 0.96
CA SER A 242 -9.68 1.99 1.84
C SER A 242 -11.10 2.16 2.41
N ARG A 243 -11.21 2.83 3.56
CA ARG A 243 -12.51 3.26 4.09
C ARG A 243 -13.30 4.12 3.08
N LEU A 244 -12.61 5.03 2.38
CA LEU A 244 -13.23 5.90 1.38
C LEU A 244 -13.87 5.11 0.22
N TYR A 245 -13.20 4.06 -0.25
CA TYR A 245 -13.73 3.16 -1.29
C TYR A 245 -15.04 2.51 -0.83
N VAL A 246 -15.03 1.99 0.41
CA VAL A 246 -16.18 1.30 1.00
C VAL A 246 -17.35 2.25 1.23
N GLU A 247 -17.09 3.45 1.77
CA GLU A 247 -18.12 4.48 2.01
C GLU A 247 -18.73 5.00 0.71
N THR A 248 -17.94 5.10 -0.37
CA THR A 248 -18.43 5.48 -1.71
C THR A 248 -19.45 4.45 -2.26
N LEU A 249 -19.31 3.19 -1.85
CA LEU A 249 -20.25 2.11 -2.16
C LEU A 249 -21.40 2.00 -1.14
N GLN A 250 -21.53 2.98 -0.24
CA GLN A 250 -22.60 3.09 0.76
C GLN A 250 -22.60 1.97 1.81
N PHE A 251 -21.43 1.38 2.07
CA PHE A 251 -21.23 0.50 3.22
C PHE A 251 -20.64 1.29 4.39
N ASP A 252 -21.14 1.03 5.59
CA ASP A 252 -20.67 1.62 6.86
C ASP A 252 -19.89 0.61 7.74
N ARG A 253 -19.95 -0.68 7.37
CA ARG A 253 -19.27 -1.78 8.06
C ARG A 253 -18.36 -2.53 7.09
N PRO A 254 -17.05 -2.62 7.36
CA PRO A 254 -16.11 -3.24 6.43
C PRO A 254 -16.33 -4.75 6.30
N GLU A 255 -16.85 -5.44 7.32
CA GLU A 255 -17.14 -6.88 7.25
C GLU A 255 -18.30 -7.20 6.30
N ASP A 256 -19.33 -6.35 6.29
CA ASP A 256 -20.48 -6.49 5.39
C ASP A 256 -20.06 -6.23 3.96
N PHE A 257 -19.21 -5.21 3.75
CA PHE A 257 -18.58 -4.94 2.46
C PHE A 257 -17.73 -6.12 1.97
N LEU A 258 -16.80 -6.63 2.80
CA LEU A 258 -15.93 -7.74 2.40
C LEU A 258 -16.72 -8.99 2.03
N ALA A 259 -17.80 -9.29 2.77
CA ALA A 259 -18.70 -10.38 2.45
C ALA A 259 -19.42 -10.17 1.10
N SER A 260 -19.83 -8.94 0.80
CA SER A 260 -20.51 -8.60 -0.45
C SER A 260 -19.59 -8.57 -1.66
N VAL A 261 -18.36 -8.05 -1.52
CA VAL A 261 -17.42 -7.88 -2.65
C VAL A 261 -16.71 -9.18 -3.01
N GLY A 262 -16.65 -10.15 -2.09
CA GLY A 262 -15.95 -11.42 -2.28
C GLY A 262 -16.41 -12.21 -3.50
N SER A 263 -17.69 -12.12 -3.87
CA SER A 263 -18.25 -12.78 -5.06
C SER A 263 -17.70 -12.25 -6.39
N PHE A 264 -17.06 -11.07 -6.37
CA PHE A 264 -16.44 -10.43 -7.54
C PHE A 264 -14.91 -10.55 -7.55
N CYS A 265 -14.33 -11.28 -6.58
CA CYS A 265 -12.90 -11.47 -6.45
C CYS A 265 -12.47 -12.88 -6.89
N LYS A 266 -11.15 -13.11 -7.05
CA LYS A 266 -10.63 -14.47 -7.26
C LYS A 266 -11.08 -15.40 -6.11
N PRO A 267 -11.45 -16.67 -6.36
CA PRO A 267 -11.97 -17.58 -5.32
C PRO A 267 -11.05 -17.78 -4.11
N LYS A 268 -9.73 -17.64 -4.29
CA LYS A 268 -8.72 -17.78 -3.23
C LYS A 268 -8.14 -16.45 -2.74
N ALA A 269 -8.74 -15.33 -3.11
CA ALA A 269 -8.20 -14.03 -2.74
C ALA A 269 -8.28 -13.80 -1.22
N THR A 270 -7.35 -12.99 -0.72
CA THR A 270 -7.40 -12.45 0.64
C THR A 270 -7.73 -10.97 0.57
N LEU A 271 -8.80 -10.57 1.22
CA LEU A 271 -9.30 -9.21 1.21
C LEU A 271 -8.97 -8.55 2.54
N PHE A 272 -8.50 -7.31 2.52
CA PHE A 272 -8.25 -6.49 3.69
C PHE A 272 -8.96 -5.15 3.55
N CYS A 273 -9.52 -4.64 4.65
CA CYS A 273 -10.07 -3.29 4.70
C CYS A 273 -9.58 -2.57 5.95
N CYS A 274 -8.92 -1.43 5.75
CA CYS A 274 -8.48 -0.55 6.84
C CYS A 274 -9.61 0.39 7.26
N TRP A 275 -9.82 0.52 8.56
CA TRP A 275 -10.92 1.29 9.15
C TRP A 275 -10.46 2.36 10.16
N GLY A 276 -9.29 2.95 9.90
CA GLY A 276 -8.73 4.03 10.69
C GLY A 276 -8.45 3.59 12.14
N THR A 277 -8.98 4.33 13.11
CA THR A 277 -8.77 4.04 14.54
C THR A 277 -9.36 2.70 15.00
N HIS A 278 -10.28 2.11 14.22
CA HIS A 278 -10.88 0.80 14.51
C HIS A 278 -10.00 -0.38 14.05
N GLY A 279 -8.85 -0.10 13.45
CA GLY A 279 -7.91 -1.11 12.97
C GLY A 279 -8.26 -1.57 11.55
N ALA A 280 -8.22 -2.88 11.31
CA ALA A 280 -8.51 -3.46 10.01
C ALA A 280 -9.20 -4.82 10.14
N VAL A 281 -9.94 -5.19 9.09
CA VAL A 281 -10.58 -6.49 8.95
C VAL A 281 -10.05 -7.23 7.73
N GLY A 282 -10.07 -8.55 7.79
CA GLY A 282 -9.62 -9.44 6.72
C GLY A 282 -10.62 -10.55 6.44
N LEU A 283 -10.69 -10.99 5.18
CA LEU A 283 -11.48 -12.14 4.74
C LEU A 283 -10.67 -12.98 3.75
N HIS A 284 -10.40 -14.24 4.07
CA HIS A 284 -9.81 -15.20 3.13
C HIS A 284 -10.92 -16.01 2.45
N LEU A 285 -11.09 -15.87 1.13
CA LEU A 285 -12.27 -16.35 0.43
C LEU A 285 -12.36 -17.88 0.32
N GLU A 286 -11.24 -18.59 0.21
CA GLU A 286 -11.27 -20.05 0.08
C GLU A 286 -11.77 -20.74 1.36
N THR A 287 -11.32 -20.25 2.52
CA THR A 287 -11.68 -20.81 3.83
C THR A 287 -12.85 -20.10 4.50
N GLN A 288 -13.29 -18.96 3.94
CA GLN A 288 -14.23 -18.02 4.56
C GLN A 288 -13.78 -17.52 5.95
N THR A 289 -12.47 -17.57 6.23
CA THR A 289 -11.91 -17.12 7.52
C THR A 289 -12.00 -15.59 7.61
N ARG A 290 -12.73 -15.11 8.61
CA ARG A 290 -12.85 -13.69 8.97
C ARG A 290 -11.88 -13.35 10.08
N LEU A 291 -11.18 -12.24 9.93
CA LEU A 291 -10.15 -11.79 10.86
C LEU A 291 -10.36 -10.30 11.14
N SER A 292 -9.98 -9.87 12.34
CA SER A 292 -9.88 -8.45 12.66
C SER A 292 -8.66 -8.22 13.55
N ALA A 293 -8.09 -7.03 13.45
CA ALA A 293 -7.07 -6.55 14.36
C ALA A 293 -7.33 -5.08 14.66
N SER A 294 -7.36 -4.75 15.95
CA SER A 294 -7.42 -3.36 16.40
C SER A 294 -6.12 -2.62 16.05
N THR A 295 -6.17 -1.29 16.14
CA THR A 295 -4.94 -0.48 16.13
C THR A 295 -4.03 -0.88 17.29
N GLY A 296 -2.73 -0.71 17.08
CA GLY A 296 -1.74 -0.79 18.14
C GLY A 296 -1.94 0.33 19.16
N ARG A 297 -1.15 0.33 20.22
CA ARG A 297 -1.20 1.38 21.24
C ARG A 297 -0.81 2.73 20.61
N LEU A 298 -1.73 3.70 20.64
CA LEU A 298 -1.53 5.05 20.12
C LEU A 298 -1.60 6.06 21.27
N ASP A 299 -0.45 6.36 21.89
CA ASP A 299 -0.40 7.35 22.98
C ASP A 299 -0.60 8.80 22.44
N MET A 300 -0.10 9.10 21.25
CA MET A 300 -0.26 10.39 20.57
C MET A 300 -0.14 10.23 19.06
N VAL A 301 -1.04 10.87 18.29
CA VAL A 301 -0.96 10.92 16.83
C VAL A 301 -0.13 12.13 16.42
N VAL A 302 1.01 11.88 15.77
CA VAL A 302 1.94 12.89 15.25
C VAL A 302 1.68 13.16 13.77
N ASP A 303 1.55 12.10 12.95
CA ASP A 303 1.34 12.22 11.50
C ASP A 303 0.63 10.99 10.95
N SER A 304 -0.60 11.14 10.44
CA SER A 304 -1.41 10.04 9.91
C SER A 304 -1.27 9.82 8.39
N VAL A 305 -0.46 10.60 7.69
CA VAL A 305 -0.29 10.49 6.23
C VAL A 305 0.44 9.19 5.87
N GLY A 306 -0.07 8.40 4.94
CA GLY A 306 0.53 7.10 4.57
C GLY A 306 0.41 5.99 5.62
N MET A 307 -0.51 6.12 6.57
CA MET A 307 -0.88 5.01 7.47
C MET A 307 -1.39 3.79 6.67
N GLY A 308 -2.24 4.00 5.66
CA GLY A 308 -2.73 2.91 4.79
C GLY A 308 -1.59 2.24 4.01
N ASP A 309 -0.71 3.05 3.41
CA ASP A 309 0.47 2.57 2.68
C ASP A 309 1.39 1.71 3.58
N THR A 310 1.54 2.13 4.84
CA THR A 310 2.29 1.40 5.85
C THR A 310 1.64 0.07 6.20
N PHE A 311 0.30 0.05 6.32
CA PHE A 311 -0.44 -1.19 6.53
C PHE A 311 -0.23 -2.15 5.36
N ILE A 312 -0.33 -1.67 4.11
CA ILE A 312 -0.09 -2.47 2.92
C ILE A 312 1.33 -3.05 2.95
N ALA A 313 2.34 -2.22 3.22
CA ALA A 313 3.72 -2.67 3.37
C ALA A 313 3.84 -3.74 4.47
N GLY A 314 3.17 -3.56 5.60
CA GLY A 314 3.13 -4.53 6.69
C GLY A 314 2.59 -5.90 6.28
N ILE A 315 1.49 -5.94 5.52
CA ILE A 315 0.94 -7.18 4.98
C ILE A 315 1.90 -7.83 3.98
N ILE A 316 2.48 -7.06 3.07
CA ILE A 316 3.45 -7.56 2.08
C ILE A 316 4.67 -8.16 2.78
N LEU A 317 5.21 -7.51 3.82
CA LEU A 317 6.31 -8.06 4.62
C LEU A 317 5.90 -9.35 5.32
N ALA A 318 4.77 -9.32 6.03
CA ALA A 318 4.30 -10.45 6.82
C ALA A 318 4.10 -11.71 5.97
N LEU A 319 3.32 -11.59 4.89
CA LEU A 319 2.92 -12.71 4.06
C LEU A 319 3.99 -13.05 3.00
N GLY A 320 4.60 -12.04 2.39
CA GLY A 320 5.51 -12.20 1.26
C GLY A 320 6.96 -12.51 1.64
N ILE A 321 7.40 -12.08 2.83
CA ILE A 321 8.80 -12.20 3.27
C ILE A 321 8.93 -13.03 4.55
N ARG A 322 8.10 -12.76 5.56
CA ARG A 322 8.25 -13.34 6.91
C ARG A 322 7.53 -14.68 7.09
N GLY A 323 6.69 -15.09 6.14
CA GLY A 323 5.96 -16.36 6.18
C GLY A 323 4.91 -16.43 7.28
N TYR A 324 4.39 -15.28 7.73
CA TYR A 324 3.30 -15.25 8.70
C TYR A 324 1.99 -15.76 8.09
N ASP A 325 1.13 -16.32 8.93
CA ASP A 325 -0.27 -16.52 8.57
C ASP A 325 -1.02 -15.18 8.46
N ILE A 326 -2.22 -15.22 7.87
CA ILE A 326 -3.05 -14.03 7.60
C ILE A 326 -3.39 -13.28 8.90
N GLY A 327 -3.68 -14.00 9.99
CA GLY A 327 -4.05 -13.39 11.27
C GLY A 327 -2.89 -12.67 11.94
N ARG A 328 -1.70 -13.30 11.97
CA ARG A 328 -0.47 -12.67 12.47
C ARG A 328 -0.04 -11.51 11.58
N GLY A 329 -0.16 -11.65 10.26
CA GLY A 329 0.12 -10.58 9.31
C GLY A 329 -0.78 -9.37 9.49
N LEU A 330 -2.08 -9.58 9.69
CA LEU A 330 -3.04 -8.51 9.95
C LEU A 330 -2.69 -7.72 11.23
N ARG A 331 -2.37 -8.42 12.33
CA ARG A 331 -1.94 -7.77 13.58
C ARG A 331 -0.63 -6.99 13.40
N PHE A 332 0.35 -7.59 12.74
CA PHE A 332 1.63 -6.93 12.46
C PHE A 332 1.45 -5.65 11.64
N ALA A 333 0.61 -5.69 10.60
CA ALA A 333 0.33 -4.54 9.76
C ALA A 333 -0.39 -3.41 10.51
N CYS A 334 -1.37 -3.74 11.36
CA CYS A 334 -2.03 -2.76 12.22
C CYS A 334 -1.07 -2.10 13.22
N GLU A 335 -0.20 -2.89 13.85
CA GLU A 335 0.81 -2.36 14.78
C GLU A 335 1.80 -1.45 14.05
N LEU A 336 2.34 -1.88 12.91
CA LEU A 336 3.27 -1.09 12.10
C LEU A 336 2.65 0.24 11.64
N ALA A 337 1.40 0.21 11.17
CA ALA A 337 0.64 1.39 10.78
C ALA A 337 0.38 2.33 11.98
N SER A 338 0.20 1.77 13.18
CA SER A 338 0.01 2.55 14.41
C SER A 338 1.31 3.24 14.83
N GLN A 339 2.43 2.53 14.77
CA GLN A 339 3.76 3.12 15.00
C GLN A 339 4.04 4.26 14.02
N LYS A 340 3.62 4.14 12.76
CA LYS A 340 3.76 5.22 11.77
C LYS A 340 3.00 6.47 12.18
N CYS A 341 1.82 6.32 12.77
CA CYS A 341 1.04 7.45 13.25
C CYS A 341 1.72 8.22 14.40
N MET A 342 2.63 7.58 15.14
CA MET A 342 3.33 8.15 16.30
C MET A 342 4.65 8.85 15.93
N GLN A 343 5.02 8.91 14.65
CA GLN A 343 6.22 9.58 14.18
C GLN A 343 5.96 10.37 12.88
N SER A 344 6.85 11.31 12.56
CA SER A 344 6.83 11.98 11.26
C SER A 344 7.59 11.16 10.21
N GLY A 345 6.99 10.96 9.04
CA GLY A 345 7.61 10.21 7.94
C GLY A 345 7.81 8.72 8.23
N PHE A 346 8.56 8.03 7.37
CA PHE A 346 8.69 6.55 7.42
C PHE A 346 10.05 6.05 7.90
N LYS A 347 11.04 6.94 8.10
CA LYS A 347 12.42 6.54 8.43
C LYS A 347 12.46 5.66 9.68
N ARG A 348 13.16 4.52 9.58
CA ARG A 348 13.45 3.56 10.66
C ARG A 348 12.21 2.95 11.34
N LEU A 349 11.06 2.98 10.67
CA LEU A 349 9.81 2.46 11.20
C LEU A 349 9.87 0.96 11.57
N LEU A 350 10.59 0.13 10.80
CA LEU A 350 10.71 -1.30 11.15
C LEU A 350 11.60 -1.55 12.38
N ARG A 351 12.44 -0.60 12.80
CA ARG A 351 13.32 -0.80 13.97
C ARG A 351 12.57 -0.71 15.30
N SER A 352 11.42 -0.04 15.33
CA SER A 352 10.56 0.01 16.53
C SER A 352 9.70 -1.24 16.68
N MET A 353 9.58 -2.06 15.63
CA MET A 353 8.87 -3.32 15.69
C MET A 353 9.72 -4.40 16.36
N PRO A 354 9.11 -5.29 17.17
CA PRO A 354 9.78 -6.48 17.65
C PRO A 354 10.37 -7.26 16.47
N GLN A 355 11.64 -7.63 16.57
CA GLN A 355 12.22 -8.61 15.64
C GLN A 355 11.66 -9.98 16.01
N ASP A 356 11.29 -10.77 15.01
CA ASP A 356 11.09 -12.20 15.27
C ASP A 356 12.47 -12.82 15.44
N ASP A 357 12.68 -13.47 16.58
CA ASP A 357 13.86 -14.30 16.84
C ASP A 357 13.95 -15.48 15.86
#